data_AF-A0A957BRU6-F1
#
_entry.id   AF-A0A957BRU6-F1
#
_cell.length_a   1.000
_cell.length_b   1.000
_cell.length_c   1.000
_cell.angle_alpha   90.00
_cell.angle_beta   90.00
_cell.angle_gamma   90.00
#
_symmetry.space_group_name_H-M   'P 1'
#
loop_
_entity.id
_entity.type
_entity.pdbx_description
1 polymer ?
#
loop_
_entity_poly.entity_id
_entity_poly.type
_entity_poly.pdbx_seq_one_letter_code
_entity_poly.pdbx_strand_id
1 'polypeptide(L)'
;METSLIVFYTHRLRGDLARLPQLYTFLRRLRRDYAAYGRALLLDLGESCAPNVFPCALTGGRSILIALDAMGYDAANVSGQLSAEDRARLDASHLQMALVDAAHPYHKDGIVVTVGVDEIASVAKVHIDVDPTNKSHVKNGILRLASVEQGQVGLARLTLDHGRVCLEETHTLETPADVTPDPTIAGAIEFILGEARYLQRKQGMNTA
;
A
#
# COMPACT_ATOMS: atom_id res chain seq x y z
N MET A 1 -23.40 -7.43 16.46
CA MET A 1 -22.51 -8.00 15.44
C MET A 1 -21.15 -7.36 15.61
N GLU A 2 -20.12 -8.15 15.89
CA GLU A 2 -18.74 -7.66 15.84
C GLU A 2 -18.39 -7.32 14.39
N THR A 3 -17.93 -6.09 14.17
CA THR A 3 -17.55 -5.62 12.83
C THR A 3 -16.21 -6.23 12.47
N SER A 4 -16.15 -7.01 11.39
CA SER A 4 -14.87 -7.52 10.88
C SER A 4 -14.13 -6.44 10.08
N LEU A 5 -12.80 -6.50 10.09
CA LEU A 5 -11.92 -5.70 9.26
C LEU A 5 -11.23 -6.63 8.24
N ILE A 6 -11.33 -6.27 6.96
CA ILE A 6 -10.65 -6.94 5.86
C ILE A 6 -9.45 -6.08 5.47
N VAL A 7 -8.26 -6.63 5.53
CA VAL A 7 -7.03 -5.95 5.11
C VAL A 7 -6.55 -6.60 3.82
N PHE A 8 -6.62 -5.85 2.72
CA PHE A 8 -5.94 -6.18 1.48
C PHE A 8 -4.58 -5.50 1.49
N TYR A 9 -3.54 -6.18 1.05
CA TYR A 9 -2.22 -5.57 1.03
C TYR A 9 -1.34 -6.05 -0.12
N THR A 10 -0.42 -5.17 -0.53
CA THR A 10 0.65 -5.46 -1.49
C THR A 10 2.01 -5.29 -0.86
N HIS A 11 3.02 -5.86 -1.51
CA HIS A 11 4.41 -5.67 -1.17
C HIS A 11 5.23 -5.85 -2.46
N ARG A 12 6.41 -5.23 -2.55
CA ARG A 12 7.33 -5.41 -3.68
C ARG A 12 6.70 -5.09 -5.04
N LEU A 13 5.92 -4.01 -5.13
CA LEU A 13 5.43 -3.54 -6.44
C LEU A 13 6.58 -3.09 -7.36
N ARG A 14 7.70 -2.64 -6.76
CA ARG A 14 8.98 -2.39 -7.43
C ARG A 14 8.88 -1.40 -8.59
N GLY A 15 7.89 -0.52 -8.61
CA GLY A 15 7.68 0.50 -9.63
C GLY A 15 7.10 -0.02 -10.95
N ASP A 16 6.55 -1.25 -10.98
CA ASP A 16 5.97 -1.82 -12.20
C ASP A 16 4.60 -1.21 -12.52
N LEU A 17 4.64 0.02 -13.07
CA LEU A 17 3.44 0.78 -13.45
C LEU A 17 2.58 0.05 -14.50
N ALA A 18 3.16 -0.84 -15.30
CA ALA A 18 2.45 -1.54 -16.36
C ALA A 18 1.44 -2.57 -15.82
N ARG A 19 1.64 -3.07 -14.59
CA ARG A 19 0.75 -4.03 -13.92
C ARG A 19 -0.35 -3.40 -13.08
N LEU A 20 -0.22 -2.12 -12.75
CA LEU A 20 -1.16 -1.44 -11.86
C LEU A 20 -2.60 -1.42 -12.37
N PRO A 21 -2.88 -1.28 -13.68
CA PRO A 21 -4.25 -1.37 -14.19
C PRO A 21 -4.94 -2.69 -13.91
N GLN A 22 -4.26 -3.83 -14.11
CA GLN A 22 -4.83 -5.15 -13.80
C GLN A 22 -4.98 -5.34 -12.30
N LEU A 23 -3.97 -4.93 -11.52
CA LEU A 23 -4.02 -4.97 -10.07
C LEU A 23 -5.19 -4.15 -9.52
N TYR A 24 -5.44 -2.96 -10.06
CA TYR A 24 -6.54 -2.10 -9.66
C TYR A 24 -7.90 -2.77 -9.92
N THR A 25 -8.11 -3.35 -11.12
CA THR A 25 -9.32 -4.13 -11.42
C THR A 25 -9.50 -5.27 -10.43
N PHE A 26 -8.42 -6.01 -10.13
CA PHE A 26 -8.45 -7.14 -9.22
C PHE A 26 -8.80 -6.71 -7.79
N LEU A 27 -8.17 -5.66 -7.27
CA LEU A 27 -8.46 -5.09 -5.95
C LEU A 27 -9.90 -4.57 -5.85
N ARG A 28 -10.44 -3.93 -6.90
CA ARG A 28 -11.85 -3.51 -6.94
C ARG A 28 -12.79 -4.70 -6.84
N ARG A 29 -12.50 -5.79 -7.57
CA ARG A 29 -13.26 -7.03 -7.48
C ARG A 29 -13.22 -7.61 -6.07
N LEU A 30 -12.03 -7.74 -5.48
CA LEU A 30 -11.87 -8.25 -4.12
C LEU A 30 -12.65 -7.40 -3.10
N ARG A 31 -12.53 -6.07 -3.14
CA ARG A 31 -13.28 -5.17 -2.26
C ARG A 31 -14.80 -5.37 -2.36
N ARG A 32 -15.32 -5.55 -3.57
CA ARG A 32 -16.75 -5.84 -3.80
C ARG A 32 -17.14 -7.21 -3.26
N ASP A 33 -16.36 -8.24 -3.58
CA ASP A 33 -16.65 -9.62 -3.21
C ASP A 33 -16.61 -9.80 -1.67
N TYR A 34 -15.81 -8.98 -0.97
CA TYR A 34 -15.73 -8.96 0.49
C TYR A 34 -16.57 -7.88 1.20
N ALA A 35 -17.32 -7.06 0.47
CA ALA A 35 -18.04 -5.91 1.05
C ALA A 35 -19.08 -6.31 2.12
N ALA A 36 -19.62 -7.53 2.03
CA ALA A 36 -20.60 -8.04 3.00
C ALA A 36 -19.97 -8.47 4.34
N TYR A 37 -18.65 -8.70 4.39
CA TYR A 37 -17.98 -9.22 5.59
C TYR A 37 -17.55 -8.11 6.55
N GLY A 38 -17.37 -6.88 6.07
CA GLY A 38 -17.00 -5.76 6.92
C GLY A 38 -16.31 -4.64 6.17
N ARG A 39 -15.62 -3.78 6.92
CA ARG A 39 -14.85 -2.68 6.36
C ARG A 39 -13.59 -3.24 5.69
N ALA A 40 -13.23 -2.71 4.53
CA ALA A 40 -11.95 -2.97 3.89
C ALA A 40 -10.92 -1.87 4.19
N LEU A 41 -9.66 -2.26 4.30
CA LEU A 41 -8.48 -1.41 4.35
C LEU A 41 -7.51 -1.92 3.28
N LEU A 42 -6.88 -1.02 2.52
CA LEU A 42 -5.89 -1.35 1.50
C LEU A 42 -4.54 -0.74 1.86
N LEU A 43 -3.54 -1.59 2.03
CA LEU A 43 -2.22 -1.21 2.52
C LEU A 43 -1.12 -1.61 1.55
N ASP A 44 -0.06 -0.82 1.49
CA ASP A 44 1.20 -1.26 0.90
C ASP A 44 2.26 -1.46 1.99
N LEU A 45 2.88 -2.63 2.02
CA LEU A 45 3.89 -3.00 3.02
C LEU A 45 5.29 -2.49 2.68
N GLY A 46 5.44 -1.78 1.56
CA GLY A 46 6.71 -1.24 1.11
C GLY A 46 7.31 -2.01 -0.05
N GLU A 47 8.58 -1.73 -0.29
CA GLU A 47 9.29 -2.03 -1.55
C GLU A 47 8.51 -1.64 -2.82
N SER A 48 7.70 -0.59 -2.72
CA SER A 48 6.84 -0.10 -3.80
C SER A 48 7.63 0.49 -4.97
N CYS A 49 8.77 1.12 -4.71
CA CYS A 49 9.65 1.64 -5.76
C CYS A 49 11.05 1.02 -5.71
N ALA A 50 11.58 0.64 -6.88
CA ALA A 50 12.95 0.15 -7.02
C ALA A 50 13.85 1.24 -7.63
N PRO A 51 15.06 1.48 -7.10
CA PRO A 51 15.92 2.58 -7.55
C PRO A 51 16.42 2.43 -8.99
N ASN A 52 16.34 1.24 -9.56
CA ASN A 52 16.72 0.94 -10.94
C ASN A 52 15.55 1.00 -11.94
N VAL A 53 14.34 1.36 -11.49
CA VAL A 53 13.16 1.48 -12.35
C VAL A 53 12.95 2.96 -12.72
N PHE A 54 12.77 3.23 -14.01
CA PHE A 54 12.86 4.58 -14.60
C PHE A 54 12.06 5.67 -13.86
N PRO A 55 10.73 5.54 -13.64
CA PRO A 55 9.98 6.56 -12.90
C PRO A 55 10.44 6.70 -11.45
N CYS A 56 10.79 5.59 -10.78
CA CYS A 56 11.26 5.58 -9.40
C CYS A 56 12.57 6.35 -9.23
N ALA A 57 13.55 6.07 -10.09
CA ALA A 57 14.88 6.68 -10.05
C ALA A 57 14.81 8.20 -10.20
N LEU A 58 13.98 8.69 -11.13
CA LEU A 58 13.86 10.12 -11.43
C LEU A 58 13.02 10.90 -10.42
N THR A 59 12.02 10.24 -9.82
CA THR A 59 11.07 10.91 -8.92
C THR A 59 11.40 10.75 -7.45
N GLY A 60 12.47 10.03 -7.09
CA GLY A 60 12.78 9.72 -5.69
C GLY A 60 11.70 8.84 -5.05
N GLY A 61 11.17 7.88 -5.82
CA GLY A 61 10.10 6.99 -5.37
C GLY A 61 8.68 7.58 -5.36
N ARG A 62 8.50 8.88 -5.57
CA ARG A 62 7.17 9.54 -5.49
C ARG A 62 6.15 9.03 -6.51
N SER A 63 6.61 8.68 -7.71
CA SER A 63 5.74 8.21 -8.82
C SER A 63 4.81 7.06 -8.42
N ILE A 64 5.33 6.02 -7.76
CA ILE A 64 4.48 4.89 -7.39
C ILE A 64 3.45 5.29 -6.33
N LEU A 65 3.81 6.16 -5.39
CA LEU A 65 2.91 6.61 -4.32
C LEU A 65 1.71 7.40 -4.86
N ILE A 66 1.92 8.19 -5.92
CA ILE A 66 0.82 8.87 -6.64
C ILE A 66 -0.12 7.83 -7.28
N ALA A 67 0.42 6.75 -7.86
CA ALA A 67 -0.40 5.70 -8.43
C ALA A 67 -1.20 4.93 -7.36
N LEU A 68 -0.58 4.62 -6.22
CA LEU A 68 -1.26 3.96 -5.10
C LEU A 68 -2.38 4.81 -4.52
N ASP A 69 -2.14 6.12 -4.37
CA ASP A 69 -3.16 7.08 -3.96
C ASP A 69 -4.37 7.08 -4.91
N ALA A 70 -4.13 7.14 -6.22
CA ALA A 70 -5.18 7.08 -7.23
C ALA A 70 -5.91 5.72 -7.28
N MET A 71 -5.27 4.63 -6.87
CA MET A 71 -5.91 3.31 -6.68
C MET A 71 -6.72 3.22 -5.38
N GLY A 72 -6.65 4.25 -4.53
CA GLY A 72 -7.37 4.34 -3.26
C GLY A 72 -6.77 3.47 -2.17
N TYR A 73 -5.44 3.38 -2.08
CA TYR A 73 -4.76 2.84 -0.91
C TYR A 73 -5.02 3.74 0.30
N ASP A 74 -5.18 3.13 1.48
CA ASP A 74 -5.37 3.87 2.73
C ASP A 74 -4.02 4.29 3.32
N ALA A 75 -2.99 3.44 3.20
CA ALA A 75 -1.65 3.75 3.66
C ALA A 75 -0.56 2.96 2.90
N ALA A 76 0.65 3.52 2.83
CA ALA A 76 1.83 2.85 2.28
C ALA A 76 3.03 3.01 3.20
N ASN A 77 3.76 1.92 3.43
CA ASN A 77 5.05 1.95 4.11
C ASN A 77 6.11 2.58 3.20
N VAL A 78 6.61 3.76 3.59
CA VAL A 78 7.62 4.52 2.84
C VAL A 78 9.02 4.43 3.45
N SER A 79 9.19 3.55 4.44
CA SER A 79 10.46 3.40 5.16
C SER A 79 11.61 3.07 4.21
N GLY A 80 12.68 3.86 4.30
CA GLY A 80 13.89 3.71 3.48
C GLY A 80 13.73 4.04 1.99
N GLN A 81 12.55 4.50 1.53
CA GLN A 81 12.30 4.80 0.12
C GLN A 81 12.05 6.27 -0.16
N LEU A 82 11.55 7.03 0.82
CA LEU A 82 11.15 8.42 0.65
C LEU A 82 12.03 9.34 1.50
N SER A 83 12.68 10.30 0.86
CA SER A 83 13.42 11.36 1.56
C SER A 83 12.47 12.31 2.27
N ALA A 84 12.94 13.03 3.30
CA ALA A 84 12.14 14.05 3.98
C ALA A 84 11.69 15.18 3.02
N GLU A 85 12.53 15.54 2.05
CA GLU A 85 12.20 16.53 1.03
C GLU A 85 11.09 16.03 0.10
N ASP A 86 11.20 14.79 -0.38
CA ASP A 86 10.20 14.19 -1.26
C ASP A 86 8.86 13.95 -0.54
N ARG A 87 8.90 13.64 0.76
CA ARG A 87 7.72 13.58 1.64
C ARG A 87 7.01 14.92 1.68
N ALA A 88 7.72 16.01 1.99
CA ALA A 88 7.14 17.34 2.05
C ALA A 88 6.49 17.76 0.71
N ARG A 89 7.07 17.35 -0.42
CA ARG A 89 6.48 17.58 -1.75
C ARG A 89 5.18 16.80 -1.96
N LEU A 90 5.10 15.56 -1.49
CA LEU A 90 3.88 14.75 -1.56
C LEU A 90 2.80 15.27 -0.61
N ASP A 91 3.16 15.70 0.59
CA ASP A 91 2.23 16.32 1.55
C ASP A 91 1.59 17.58 0.94
N ALA A 92 2.37 18.39 0.21
CA ALA A 92 1.86 19.55 -0.54
C ALA A 92 0.97 19.18 -1.74
N SER A 93 1.02 17.92 -2.19
CA SER A 93 0.21 17.40 -3.32
C SER A 93 -1.14 16.84 -2.87
N HIS A 94 -1.47 16.89 -1.58
CA HIS A 94 -2.76 16.48 -1.01
C HIS A 94 -3.15 15.01 -1.28
N LEU A 95 -2.19 14.08 -1.16
CA LEU A 95 -2.50 12.65 -1.18
C LEU A 95 -3.55 12.29 -0.12
N GLN A 96 -4.48 11.42 -0.47
CA GLN A 96 -5.47 10.85 0.45
C GLN A 96 -4.90 9.66 1.24
N MET A 97 -4.00 8.91 0.62
CA MET A 97 -3.24 7.82 1.21
C MET A 97 -2.25 8.34 2.25
N ALA A 98 -2.18 7.69 3.40
CA ALA A 98 -1.17 8.00 4.40
C ALA A 98 0.20 7.44 4.02
N LEU A 99 1.23 8.28 4.11
CA LEU A 99 2.62 7.85 4.04
C LEU A 99 3.05 7.44 5.45
N VAL A 100 3.42 6.17 5.65
CA VAL A 100 3.71 5.60 6.98
C VAL A 100 5.18 5.24 7.09
N ASP A 101 5.81 5.72 8.15
CA ASP A 101 7.18 5.40 8.56
C ASP A 101 7.25 5.41 10.10
N ALA A 102 8.45 5.19 10.68
CA ALA A 102 8.62 5.15 12.12
C ALA A 102 8.23 6.45 12.86
N ALA A 103 8.29 7.61 12.19
CA ALA A 103 7.94 8.90 12.77
C ALA A 103 6.50 9.34 12.48
N HIS A 104 5.86 8.74 11.47
CA HIS A 104 4.55 9.17 10.97
C HIS A 104 3.55 7.99 10.95
N PRO A 105 2.97 7.63 12.11
CA PRO A 105 1.92 6.62 12.17
C PRO A 105 0.62 7.15 11.53
N TYR A 106 -0.18 6.23 10.99
CA TYR A 106 -1.52 6.55 10.48
C TYR A 106 -2.59 6.18 11.51
N HIS A 107 -3.53 7.10 11.74
CA HIS A 107 -4.63 6.95 12.69
C HIS A 107 -5.96 7.26 12.01
N LYS A 108 -6.89 6.29 11.99
CA LYS A 108 -8.25 6.52 11.49
C LYS A 108 -9.25 5.53 12.08
N ASP A 109 -10.36 6.03 12.59
CA ASP A 109 -11.50 5.23 13.08
C ASP A 109 -11.13 4.13 14.09
N GLY A 110 -10.15 4.40 14.96
CA GLY A 110 -9.65 3.45 15.96
C GLY A 110 -8.69 2.39 15.41
N ILE A 111 -8.27 2.50 14.14
CA ILE A 111 -7.18 1.74 13.53
C ILE A 111 -5.91 2.58 13.59
N VAL A 112 -4.80 1.96 13.96
CA VAL A 112 -3.46 2.53 13.92
C VAL A 112 -2.57 1.67 13.04
N VAL A 113 -1.87 2.29 12.10
CA VAL A 113 -0.91 1.64 11.21
C VAL A 113 0.49 2.22 11.46
N THR A 114 1.47 1.37 11.71
CA THR A 114 2.85 1.75 12.07
C THR A 114 3.88 0.90 11.34
N VAL A 115 5.17 1.23 11.50
CA VAL A 115 6.30 0.40 11.04
C VAL A 115 7.19 0.00 12.21
N GLY A 116 7.46 -1.29 12.37
CA GLY A 116 8.51 -1.82 13.24
C GLY A 116 8.26 -1.62 14.73
N VAL A 117 7.00 -1.72 15.17
CA VAL A 117 6.60 -1.51 16.57
C VAL A 117 6.34 -2.84 17.25
N ASP A 118 6.92 -3.05 18.43
CA ASP A 118 6.77 -4.28 19.22
C ASP A 118 5.72 -4.19 20.34
N GLU A 119 5.37 -2.98 20.77
CA GLU A 119 4.41 -2.76 21.85
C GLU A 119 3.46 -1.61 21.54
N ILE A 120 2.19 -1.82 21.89
CA ILE A 120 1.12 -0.84 21.69
C ILE A 120 1.15 0.15 22.86
N ALA A 121 1.52 1.40 22.60
CA ALA A 121 1.33 2.50 23.55
C ALA A 121 -0.08 3.14 23.47
N SER A 122 -0.93 2.63 22.58
CA SER A 122 -2.18 3.26 22.13
C SER A 122 -3.44 2.53 22.62
N VAL A 123 -4.52 3.29 22.84
CA VAL A 123 -5.89 2.76 23.09
C VAL A 123 -6.62 2.35 21.80
N ALA A 124 -5.88 2.10 20.72
CA ALA A 124 -6.44 1.71 19.43
C ALA A 124 -7.22 0.40 19.53
N LYS A 125 -8.29 0.29 18.74
CA LYS A 125 -9.05 -0.96 18.62
C LYS A 125 -8.27 -2.00 17.82
N VAL A 126 -7.57 -1.55 16.78
CA VAL A 126 -6.75 -2.41 15.92
C VAL A 126 -5.42 -1.72 15.67
N HIS A 127 -4.32 -2.45 15.87
CA HIS A 127 -2.98 -2.02 15.51
C HIS A 127 -2.46 -2.92 14.39
N ILE A 128 -1.97 -2.33 13.30
CA ILE A 128 -1.37 -3.03 12.17
C ILE A 128 0.06 -2.54 11.98
N ASP A 129 1.00 -3.46 12.00
CA ASP A 129 2.39 -3.21 11.64
C ASP A 129 2.59 -3.57 10.16
N VAL A 130 3.02 -2.58 9.36
CA VAL A 130 3.28 -2.74 7.93
C VAL A 130 4.76 -3.01 7.63
N ASP A 131 5.58 -3.30 8.64
CA ASP A 131 6.86 -3.98 8.44
C ASP A 131 6.61 -5.47 8.14
N PRO A 132 6.88 -5.95 6.91
CA PRO A 132 6.50 -7.28 6.48
C PRO A 132 7.26 -8.37 7.25
N THR A 133 6.57 -9.48 7.51
CA THR A 133 7.14 -10.66 8.18
C THR A 133 7.05 -11.89 7.29
N ASN A 134 7.60 -13.03 7.72
CA ASN A 134 7.48 -14.29 6.94
C ASN A 134 6.07 -14.90 6.99
N LYS A 135 5.26 -14.55 8.00
CA LYS A 135 3.91 -15.10 8.19
C LYS A 135 3.03 -14.11 8.94
N SER A 136 1.82 -13.88 8.43
CA SER A 136 0.82 -13.06 9.10
C SER A 136 0.43 -13.66 10.45
N HIS A 137 0.40 -12.83 11.48
CA HIS A 137 0.05 -13.24 12.83
C HIS A 137 -0.41 -12.05 13.67
N VAL A 138 -1.09 -12.33 14.78
CA VAL A 138 -1.36 -11.32 15.82
C VAL A 138 -0.52 -11.66 17.04
N LYS A 139 0.28 -10.71 17.52
CA LYS A 139 1.05 -10.82 18.77
C LYS A 139 0.92 -9.52 19.54
N ASN A 140 0.64 -9.61 20.84
CA ASN A 140 0.45 -8.44 21.72
C ASN A 140 -0.61 -7.45 21.19
N GLY A 141 -1.65 -7.94 20.51
CA GLY A 141 -2.71 -7.11 19.90
C GLY A 141 -2.32 -6.42 18.59
N ILE A 142 -1.10 -6.65 18.08
CA ILE A 142 -0.61 -6.09 16.81
C ILE A 142 -0.75 -7.15 15.73
N LEU A 143 -1.47 -6.82 14.66
CA LEU A 143 -1.44 -7.58 13.41
C LEU A 143 -0.13 -7.28 12.68
N ARG A 144 0.63 -8.33 12.40
CA ARG A 144 1.74 -8.29 11.44
C ARG A 144 1.36 -9.05 10.19
N LEU A 145 1.71 -8.50 9.04
CA LEU A 145 1.35 -9.06 7.74
C LEU A 145 2.55 -9.78 7.13
N ALA A 146 2.30 -10.87 6.40
CA ALA A 146 3.34 -11.56 5.65
C ALA A 146 3.81 -10.69 4.48
N SER A 147 5.06 -10.83 4.05
CA SER A 147 5.47 -10.38 2.72
C SER A 147 4.72 -11.16 1.65
N VAL A 148 4.29 -10.48 0.60
CA VAL A 148 3.83 -11.11 -0.65
C VAL A 148 4.79 -10.76 -1.79
N GLU A 149 4.78 -11.58 -2.84
CA GLU A 149 5.61 -11.37 -4.01
C GLU A 149 4.95 -10.40 -5.01
N GLN A 150 5.74 -9.90 -5.96
CA GLN A 150 5.23 -9.01 -7.00
C GLN A 150 4.14 -9.69 -7.83
N GLY A 151 2.98 -9.03 -7.93
CA GLY A 151 1.81 -9.59 -8.62
C GLY A 151 0.86 -10.35 -7.70
N GLN A 152 1.20 -10.52 -6.43
CA GLN A 152 0.30 -11.07 -5.42
C GLN A 152 -0.39 -9.97 -4.61
N VAL A 153 -1.58 -10.30 -4.10
CA VAL A 153 -2.32 -9.52 -3.11
C VAL A 153 -2.49 -10.39 -1.88
N GLY A 154 -2.06 -9.89 -0.74
CA GLY A 154 -2.35 -10.48 0.55
C GLY A 154 -3.73 -10.07 1.05
N LEU A 155 -4.37 -10.97 1.78
CA LEU A 155 -5.65 -10.75 2.44
C LEU A 155 -5.52 -11.23 3.89
N ALA A 156 -5.97 -10.41 4.83
CA ALA A 156 -6.17 -10.80 6.23
C ALA A 156 -7.56 -10.39 6.71
N ARG A 157 -8.31 -11.31 7.32
CA ARG A 157 -9.61 -11.03 7.93
C ARG A 157 -9.47 -11.04 9.44
N LEU A 158 -9.92 -9.95 10.06
CA LEU A 158 -9.81 -9.72 11.49
C LEU A 158 -11.21 -9.58 12.09
N THR A 159 -11.38 -10.10 13.30
CA THR A 159 -12.52 -9.87 14.18
C THR A 159 -12.04 -9.19 15.46
N LEU A 160 -12.96 -8.53 16.15
CA LEU A 160 -12.72 -7.92 17.46
C LEU A 160 -13.54 -8.66 18.50
N ASP A 161 -12.96 -9.72 19.08
CA ASP A 161 -13.60 -10.53 20.11
C ASP A 161 -13.32 -9.96 21.50
N HIS A 162 -14.35 -9.41 22.16
CA HIS A 162 -14.23 -8.76 23.48
C HIS A 162 -13.12 -7.69 23.55
N GLY A 163 -12.91 -6.95 22.46
CA GLY A 163 -11.88 -5.91 22.35
C GLY A 163 -10.47 -6.44 22.04
N ARG A 164 -10.31 -7.74 21.77
CA ARG A 164 -9.06 -8.33 21.31
C ARG A 164 -9.12 -8.57 19.81
N VAL A 165 -8.03 -8.23 19.12
CA VAL A 165 -7.88 -8.51 17.68
C VAL A 165 -7.64 -10.00 17.50
N CYS A 166 -8.49 -10.65 16.71
CA CYS A 166 -8.36 -12.05 16.32
C CYS A 166 -8.16 -12.14 14.81
N LEU A 167 -7.13 -12.86 14.37
CA LEU A 167 -6.89 -13.15 12.96
C LEU A 167 -7.61 -14.44 12.59
N GLU A 168 -8.69 -14.29 11.84
CA GLU A 168 -9.54 -15.41 11.42
C GLU A 168 -8.95 -16.15 10.23
N GLU A 169 -8.39 -15.40 9.28
CA GLU A 169 -8.08 -15.94 7.96
C GLU A 169 -7.03 -15.10 7.26
N THR A 170 -6.18 -15.78 6.48
CA THR A 170 -5.16 -15.15 5.65
C THR A 170 -5.07 -15.85 4.31
N HIS A 171 -4.99 -15.09 3.23
CA HIS A 171 -4.75 -15.62 1.88
C HIS A 171 -3.67 -14.82 1.18
N THR A 172 -2.99 -15.49 0.25
CA THR A 172 -2.16 -14.85 -0.78
C THR A 172 -2.79 -15.21 -2.11
N LEU A 173 -3.17 -14.18 -2.86
CA LEU A 173 -3.91 -14.31 -4.11
C LEU A 173 -3.04 -13.82 -5.26
N GLU A 174 -2.91 -14.62 -6.31
CA GLU A 174 -2.27 -14.18 -7.54
C GLU A 174 -3.19 -13.20 -8.27
N THR A 175 -2.62 -12.09 -8.76
CA THR A 175 -3.33 -11.20 -9.69
C THR A 175 -3.37 -11.91 -11.04
N PRO A 176 -4.57 -12.28 -11.54
CA PRO A 176 -4.63 -13.02 -12.79
C PRO A 176 -4.12 -12.16 -13.97
N ALA A 177 -3.31 -12.76 -14.83
CA ALA A 177 -2.67 -12.05 -15.95
C ALA A 177 -3.68 -11.63 -17.05
N ASP A 178 -4.84 -12.27 -17.08
CA ASP A 178 -5.94 -12.05 -18.03
C ASP A 178 -6.98 -11.05 -17.53
N VAL A 179 -6.78 -10.43 -16.36
CA VAL A 179 -7.68 -9.38 -15.88
C VAL A 179 -7.66 -8.19 -16.83
N THR A 180 -8.84 -7.84 -17.35
CA THR A 180 -9.00 -6.64 -18.16
C THR A 180 -8.58 -5.39 -17.38
N PRO A 181 -7.60 -4.61 -17.87
CA PRO A 181 -7.19 -3.34 -17.27
C PRO A 181 -8.36 -2.37 -17.10
N ASP A 182 -8.47 -1.75 -15.93
CA ASP A 182 -9.43 -0.67 -15.71
C ASP A 182 -8.83 0.67 -16.17
N PRO A 183 -9.46 1.38 -17.14
CA PRO A 183 -8.91 2.62 -17.69
C PRO A 183 -8.91 3.78 -16.69
N THR A 184 -9.61 3.67 -15.55
CA THR A 184 -9.71 4.74 -14.54
C THR A 184 -8.34 5.11 -13.98
N ILE A 185 -7.41 4.17 -13.88
CA ILE A 185 -6.03 4.43 -13.40
C ILE A 185 -5.05 4.77 -14.53
N ALA A 186 -5.43 4.58 -15.80
CA ALA A 186 -4.55 4.80 -16.93
C ALA A 186 -4.08 6.27 -17.02
N GLY A 187 -4.97 7.23 -16.76
CA GLY A 187 -4.62 8.65 -16.75
C GLY A 187 -3.55 9.02 -15.72
N ALA A 188 -3.59 8.41 -14.53
CA ALA A 188 -2.56 8.62 -13.50
C ALA A 188 -1.21 8.05 -13.95
N ILE A 189 -1.20 6.87 -14.56
CA ILE A 189 0.02 6.22 -15.08
C ILE A 189 0.63 7.04 -16.23
N GLU A 190 -0.20 7.49 -17.18
CA GLU A 190 0.24 8.35 -18.27
C GLU A 190 0.83 9.66 -17.78
N PHE A 191 0.19 10.29 -16.79
CA PHE A 191 0.70 11.47 -16.12
C PHE A 191 2.08 11.23 -15.50
N ILE A 192 2.22 10.16 -14.70
CA ILE A 192 3.50 9.77 -14.07
C ILE A 192 4.61 9.57 -15.11
N LEU A 193 4.32 8.84 -16.18
CA LEU A 193 5.27 8.60 -17.26
C LEU A 193 5.62 9.89 -18.00
N GLY A 194 4.65 10.78 -18.20
CA GLY A 194 4.85 12.10 -18.79
C GLY A 194 5.78 12.97 -17.95
N GLU A 195 5.55 13.02 -16.63
CA GLU A 195 6.37 13.77 -15.67
C GLU A 195 7.80 13.24 -15.61
N ALA A 196 7.96 11.92 -15.51
CA ALA A 196 9.28 11.28 -15.50
C ALA A 196 10.07 11.61 -16.78
N ARG A 197 9.43 11.53 -17.96
CA ARG A 197 10.06 11.91 -19.25
C ARG A 197 10.40 13.39 -19.31
N TYR A 198 9.56 14.26 -18.73
CA TYR A 198 9.84 15.69 -18.65
C TYR A 198 11.06 15.98 -17.77
N LEU A 199 11.14 15.36 -16.59
CA LEU A 199 12.29 15.48 -15.68
C LEU A 199 13.58 14.98 -16.34
N GLN A 200 13.51 13.84 -17.02
CA GLN A 200 14.65 13.30 -17.79
C GLN A 200 15.19 14.30 -18.80
N ARG A 201 14.30 14.91 -19.62
CA ARG A 201 14.70 15.93 -20.59
C ARG A 201 15.30 17.17 -19.91
N LYS A 202 14.71 17.60 -18.80
CA LYS A 202 15.19 18.76 -18.03
C LYS A 202 16.58 18.53 -17.41
N GLN A 203 16.90 17.30 -17.03
CA GLN A 203 18.19 16.92 -16.47
C GLN A 203 19.27 16.69 -17.54
N GLY A 204 18.96 16.86 -18.84
CA GLY A 204 19.91 16.62 -19.92
C GLY A 204 20.30 15.16 -20.10
N MET A 205 19.57 14.22 -19.47
CA MET A 205 19.77 12.79 -19.64
C MET A 205 19.12 12.36 -20.97
N ASN A 206 19.85 12.52 -22.08
CA ASN A 206 19.48 11.86 -23.32
C ASN A 206 19.57 10.34 -23.12
N THR A 207 18.48 9.62 -23.37
CA THR A 207 18.50 8.16 -23.52
C THR A 207 19.40 7.81 -24.70
N ALA A 208 20.51 7.11 -24.42
CA ALA A 208 21.12 6.22 -25.40
C ALA A 208 20.27 4.96 -25.52
#